data_AF-A0A2V7Z049-F1
#
_entry.id   AF-A0A2V7Z049-F1
#
_cell.length_a   1.000
_cell.length_b   1.000
_cell.length_c   1.000
_cell.angle_alpha   90.00
_cell.angle_beta   90.00
_cell.angle_gamma   90.00
#
_symmetry.space_group_name_H-M   'P 1'
#
loop_
_entity.id
_entity.type
_entity.pdbx_description
1 polymer ?
#
loop_
_entity_poly.entity_id
_entity_poly.type
_entity_poly.pdbx_seq_one_letter_code
_entity_poly.pdbx_strand_id
1 'polypeptide(L)' 'MAVKTVTIDMEAYDLLSRHKREGQSFSQVIKEHFSGAKKGRDLMAVLREVSLSEEALDAVEAQVKGREAHRAKAPAL' A
#
# COMPACT_ATOMS: atom_id res chain seq x y z
N MET A 1 7.71 6.55 -27.87
CA MET A 1 7.43 7.42 -26.70
C MET A 1 8.51 8.49 -26.64
N ALA A 2 8.16 9.73 -26.35
CA ALA A 2 9.15 10.77 -26.11
C ALA A 2 9.84 10.51 -24.75
N VAL A 3 11.17 10.43 -24.75
CA VAL A 3 11.97 10.29 -23.53
C VAL A 3 12.75 11.59 -23.35
N LYS A 4 12.82 12.07 -22.12
CA LYS A 4 13.66 13.21 -21.74
C LYS A 4 14.69 12.73 -20.71
N THR A 5 15.93 13.16 -20.88
CA THR A 5 16.99 12.96 -19.89
C THR A 5 16.89 14.07 -18.84
N VAL A 6 16.93 13.68 -17.56
CA VAL A 6 16.95 14.60 -16.43
C VAL A 6 18.15 14.26 -15.55
N THR A 7 18.86 15.29 -15.10
CA THR A 7 19.93 15.12 -14.10
C THR A 7 19.29 15.12 -12.72
N ILE A 8 19.65 14.13 -11.91
CA ILE A 8 19.25 14.03 -10.50
C ILE A 8 20.51 13.83 -9.67
N ASP A 9 20.48 14.24 -8.40
CA ASP A 9 21.56 13.93 -7.49
C ASP A 9 21.65 12.41 -7.21
N MET A 10 22.76 12.01 -6.60
CA MET A 10 23.02 10.60 -6.31
C MET A 10 22.06 10.02 -5.25
N GLU A 11 21.60 10.84 -4.32
CA GLU A 11 20.66 10.41 -3.28
C GLU A 11 19.30 10.07 -3.89
N ALA A 12 18.79 10.92 -4.78
CA ALA A 12 17.58 10.69 -5.54
C ALA A 12 17.69 9.47 -6.45
N TYR A 13 18.85 9.28 -7.09
CA TYR A 13 19.11 8.08 -7.88
C TYR A 13 19.04 6.81 -7.03
N ASP A 14 19.69 6.79 -5.86
CA ASP A 14 19.71 5.65 -4.96
C ASP A 14 18.31 5.35 -4.38
N LEU A 15 17.53 6.37 -4.06
CA LEU A 15 16.15 6.21 -3.63
C LEU A 15 15.29 5.56 -4.72
N LEU A 16 15.42 6.01 -5.97
CA LEU A 16 14.69 5.45 -7.10
C LEU A 16 15.13 4.01 -7.42
N SER A 17 16.43 3.72 -7.34
CA SER A 17 16.97 2.39 -7.65
C SER A 17 16.49 1.34 -6.65
N ARG A 18 16.35 1.68 -5.36
CA ARG A 18 15.80 0.80 -4.32
C ARG A 18 14.34 0.41 -4.54
N HIS A 19 13.54 1.29 -5.17
CA HIS A 19 12.13 1.03 -5.46
C HIS A 19 11.91 0.30 -6.80
N LYS A 20 12.96 0.17 -7.62
CA LYS A 20 12.88 -0.42 -8.95
C LYS A 20 12.89 -1.94 -8.88
N ARG A 21 11.89 -2.57 -9.49
CA ARG A 21 11.82 -4.03 -9.70
C ARG A 21 12.56 -4.46 -10.97
N GLU A 22 12.84 -5.75 -11.08
CA GLU A 22 13.41 -6.32 -12.30
C GLU A 22 12.51 -6.03 -13.52
N GLY A 23 13.10 -5.60 -14.63
CA GLY A 23 12.36 -5.18 -15.83
C GLY A 23 11.59 -3.85 -15.75
N GLN A 24 11.44 -3.25 -14.57
CA GLN A 24 10.75 -1.97 -14.40
C GLN A 24 11.65 -0.79 -14.79
N SER A 25 11.09 0.22 -15.48
CA SER A 25 11.79 1.47 -15.83
C SER A 25 11.67 2.51 -14.72
N PHE A 26 12.64 3.44 -14.64
CA PHE A 26 12.54 4.58 -13.71
C PHE A 26 11.30 5.45 -13.96
N SER A 27 10.87 5.60 -15.21
CA SER A 27 9.63 6.32 -15.52
C SER A 27 8.39 5.63 -14.94
N GLN A 28 8.37 4.30 -14.83
CA GLN A 28 7.28 3.58 -14.15
C GLN A 28 7.33 3.78 -12.64
N VAL A 29 8.52 3.70 -12.04
CA VAL A 29 8.71 3.96 -10.59
C VAL A 29 8.26 5.39 -10.23
N ILE A 30 8.69 6.39 -11.00
CA ILE A 30 8.26 7.79 -10.83
C ILE A 30 6.74 7.89 -10.97
N LYS A 31 6.15 7.30 -12.01
CA LYS A 31 4.71 7.32 -12.19
C LYS A 31 3.98 6.68 -11.02
N GLU A 32 4.39 5.52 -10.53
CA GLU A 32 3.77 4.85 -9.37
C GLU A 32 3.89 5.68 -8.09
N HIS A 33 5.02 6.35 -7.89
CA HIS A 33 5.26 7.21 -6.74
C HIS A 33 4.40 8.49 -6.78
N PHE A 34 4.24 9.08 -7.98
CA PHE A 34 3.54 10.36 -8.17
C PHE A 34 2.12 10.25 -8.73
N SER A 35 1.61 9.05 -9.06
CA SER A 35 0.27 8.82 -9.63
C SER A 35 -0.88 9.14 -8.67
N GLY A 36 -0.61 9.90 -7.61
CA GLY A 36 -1.49 10.09 -6.48
C GLY A 36 -1.42 8.87 -5.58
N ALA A 37 -1.15 9.11 -4.30
CA ALA A 37 -1.42 8.11 -3.27
C ALA A 37 -2.82 7.53 -3.52
N LYS A 38 -2.99 6.21 -3.42
CA LYS A 38 -4.31 5.58 -3.34
C LYS A 38 -5.08 6.31 -2.25
N LYS A 39 -5.88 7.30 -2.64
CA LYS A 39 -6.59 8.15 -1.67
C LYS A 39 -7.58 7.24 -0.97
N GLY A 40 -8.05 7.60 0.23
CA GLY A 40 -9.14 6.85 0.86
C GLY A 40 -10.34 6.63 -0.08
N ARG A 41 -10.53 7.53 -1.06
CA ARG A 41 -11.47 7.37 -2.18
C ARG A 41 -11.16 6.19 -3.10
N ASP A 42 -9.91 5.96 -3.48
CA ASP A 42 -9.52 4.85 -4.35
C ASP A 42 -9.64 3.52 -3.60
N LEU A 43 -9.30 3.51 -2.31
CA LEU A 43 -9.58 2.36 -1.43
C LEU A 43 -11.09 2.09 -1.33
N MET A 44 -11.91 3.12 -1.11
CA MET A 44 -13.37 2.99 -1.08
C MET A 44 -13.95 2.48 -2.40
N ALA A 45 -13.39 2.86 -3.54
CA ALA A 45 -13.80 2.34 -4.84
C ALA A 45 -13.51 0.84 -4.94
N VAL A 46 -12.30 0.40 -4.60
CA VAL A 46 -11.95 -1.03 -4.59
C VAL A 46 -12.80 -1.81 -3.58
N LEU A 47 -13.03 -1.28 -2.38
CA LEU A 47 -13.85 -1.94 -1.36
C LEU A 47 -15.32 -2.15 -1.79
N ARG A 48 -15.85 -1.31 -2.68
CA ARG A 48 -17.20 -1.53 -3.26
C ARG A 48 -17.25 -2.68 -4.26
N GLU A 49 -16.11 -2.98 -4.89
CA GLU A 49 -15.99 -4.05 -5.89
C GLU A 49 -15.67 -5.41 -5.25
N VAL A 50 -15.15 -5.41 -4.02
CA VAL A 50 -14.85 -6.63 -3.27
C VAL A 50 -16.12 -7.12 -2.56
N SER A 51 -16.64 -8.27 -2.98
CA SER A 51 -17.58 -9.05 -2.19
C SER A 51 -16.81 -10.05 -1.30
N LEU A 52 -17.17 -10.10 -0.02
CA LEU A 52 -16.67 -11.10 0.91
C LEU A 52 -17.66 -12.27 0.96
N SER A 53 -17.15 -13.50 1.00
CA SER A 53 -17.99 -14.67 1.23
C SER A 53 -18.44 -14.73 2.69
N GLU A 54 -19.50 -15.48 2.98
CA GLU A 54 -19.98 -15.63 4.37
C GLU A 54 -18.89 -16.25 5.26
N GLU A 55 -18.11 -17.20 4.74
CA GLU A 55 -17.01 -17.83 5.48
C GLU A 55 -15.91 -16.82 5.84
N ALA A 56 -15.66 -15.84 4.96
CA ALA A 56 -14.70 -14.78 5.23
C ALA A 56 -15.23 -13.83 6.33
N LEU A 57 -16.53 -13.57 6.37
CA LEU A 57 -17.16 -12.79 7.43
C LEU A 57 -17.10 -13.51 8.78
N ASP A 58 -17.40 -14.80 8.80
CA ASP A 58 -17.31 -15.64 10.00
C ASP A 58 -15.89 -15.68 10.58
N ALA A 59 -14.88 -15.80 9.71
CA ALA A 59 -13.48 -15.79 10.12
C ALA A 59 -13.07 -14.44 10.75
N VAL A 60 -13.53 -13.33 10.17
CA VAL A 60 -13.30 -11.98 10.72
C VAL A 60 -13.98 -11.85 12.08
N GLU A 61 -15.22 -12.32 12.22
CA GLU A 61 -15.94 -12.24 13.49
C GLU A 61 -15.28 -13.09 14.58
N ALA A 62 -14.85 -14.31 14.25
CA ALA A 62 -14.08 -15.16 15.16
C ALA A 62 -12.79 -14.46 15.62
N GLN A 63 -12.07 -13.82 14.71
CA GLN A 63 -10.86 -13.07 15.04
C GLN A 63 -11.15 -11.87 15.95
N VAL A 64 -12.23 -11.12 15.71
CA VAL A 64 -12.61 -9.96 16.54
C VAL A 64 -13.00 -10.42 17.95
N LYS A 65 -13.81 -11.48 18.08
CA LYS A 65 -14.16 -12.07 19.40
C LYS A 65 -12.91 -12.55 20.13
N GLY A 66 -11.95 -13.14 19.43
CA GLY A 66 -10.66 -13.57 20.00
C GLY A 66 -9.82 -12.43 20.58
N ARG A 67 -10.03 -11.17 20.17
CA ARG A 67 -9.29 -10.02 20.73
C ARG A 67 -9.66 -9.73 22.17
N GLU A 68 -10.83 -10.14 22.65
CA GLU A 68 -11.19 -10.00 24.06
C GLU A 68 -10.25 -10.80 24.98
N ALA A 69 -9.74 -11.94 24.50
CA ALA A 69 -8.75 -12.75 25.22
C ALA A 69 -7.35 -12.10 25.24
N HIS A 70 -7.10 -11.12 24.37
CA HIS A 70 -5.83 -10.41 24.22
C HIS A 70 -6.00 -8.89 24.33
N ARG A 71 -6.78 -8.44 25.32
CA ARG A 71 -6.89 -7.00 25.62
C ARG A 71 -5.50 -6.43 25.85
N ALA A 72 -5.17 -5.37 25.10
CA ALA A 72 -3.95 -4.61 25.33
C ALA A 72 -3.96 -4.13 26.78
N LYS A 73 -2.94 -4.51 27.56
CA LYS A 73 -2.77 -3.98 28.92
C LYS A 73 -2.49 -2.50 28.80
N ALA A 74 -3.38 -1.66 29.31
CA ALA A 74 -3.11 -0.24 29.43
C ALA A 74 -1.85 -0.06 30.30
N PRO A 75 -0.91 0.83 29.93
CA PRO A 75 0.21 1.16 30.80
C PRO A 75 -0.34 1.75 32.11
N ALA A 76 0.21 1.31 33.24
CA ALA A 76 -0.09 1.94 34.52
C ALA A 76 0.49 3.36 34.50
N LEU A 77 -0.36 4.36 34.71
CA LEU A 77 0.02 5.77 34.88
C LEU A 77 0.66 5.99 36.27
#